data_AF-A0A225V2P3-F1
#
_entry.id   AF-A0A225V2P3-F1
#
_cell.length_a   1.000
_cell.length_b   1.000
_cell.length_c   1.000
_cell.angle_alpha   90.00
_cell.angle_beta   90.00
_cell.angle_gamma   90.00
#
_symmetry.space_group_name_H-M   'P 1'
#
loop_
_entity.id
_entity.type
_entity.pdbx_description
1 polymer ?
#
loop_
_entity_poly.entity_id
_entity_poly.type
_entity_poly.pdbx_seq_one_letter_code
_entity_poly.pdbx_strand_id
1 'polypeptide(L)'
;MHRFVHIIETLSRNYVVQRKAILSGLARPPQRTGFQLPRAPQLADVVESESETEDEEADANIADRSDSYSSELSSEQDVQMQHEHDLCFEYEGDETTNT
;
A
#
# COMPACT_ATOMS: atom_id res chain seq x y z
N MET A 1 28.06 -0.88 10.92
CA MET A 1 27.22 -1.30 9.77
C MET A 1 26.96 -2.81 9.70
N HIS A 2 27.93 -3.70 9.98
CA HIS A 2 27.75 -5.16 9.85
C HIS A 2 26.54 -5.76 10.58
N ARG A 3 26.21 -5.28 11.79
CA ARG A 3 25.05 -5.81 12.54
C ARG A 3 23.72 -5.56 11.84
N PHE A 4 23.54 -4.39 11.24
CA PHE A 4 22.30 -4.05 10.54
C PHE A 4 22.10 -4.95 9.32
N VAL A 5 23.13 -5.07 8.48
CA VAL A 5 23.10 -5.94 7.29
C VAL A 5 22.81 -7.40 7.69
N HIS A 6 23.46 -7.89 8.75
CA HIS A 6 23.24 -9.25 9.24
C HIS A 6 21.80 -9.50 9.75
N ILE A 7 21.20 -8.51 10.42
CA ILE A 7 19.81 -8.59 10.88
C ILE A 7 18.86 -8.69 9.68
N ILE A 8 19.06 -7.84 8.67
CA ILE A 8 18.23 -7.87 7.45
C ILE A 8 18.38 -9.21 6.74
N GLU A 9 19.60 -9.70 6.55
CA GLU A 9 19.84 -11.01 5.92
C GLU A 9 19.12 -12.15 6.66
N THR A 10 19.22 -12.16 7.99
CA THR A 10 18.58 -13.16 8.84
C THR A 10 17.06 -13.09 8.73
N LEU A 11 16.50 -11.87 8.74
CA LEU A 11 15.06 -11.65 8.60
C LEU A 11 14.56 -12.13 7.22
N SER A 12 15.28 -11.79 6.16
CA SER A 12 14.96 -12.18 4.79
C SER A 12 14.96 -13.70 4.61
N ARG A 13 15.97 -14.40 5.14
CA ARG A 13 16.02 -15.87 5.11
C ARG A 13 14.82 -16.50 5.82
N ASN A 14 14.53 -16.03 7.03
CA ASN A 14 13.41 -16.54 7.81
C ASN A 14 12.06 -16.28 7.12
N TYR A 15 11.89 -15.11 6.51
CA TYR A 15 10.69 -14.78 5.75
C TYR A 15 10.47 -15.74 4.57
N VAL A 16 11.50 -16.02 3.77
CA VAL A 16 11.38 -16.91 2.62
C VAL A 16 10.99 -18.32 3.04
N VAL A 17 11.59 -18.84 4.12
CA VAL A 17 11.26 -20.16 4.67
C VAL A 17 9.79 -20.21 5.11
N GLN A 18 9.34 -19.23 5.89
CA GLN A 18 7.95 -19.18 6.36
C GLN A 18 6.97 -19.01 5.19
N ARG A 19 7.27 -18.15 4.22
CA ARG A 19 6.44 -17.95 3.02
C ARG A 19 6.28 -19.26 2.25
N LYS A 20 7.37 -20.00 2.03
CA LYS A 20 7.31 -21.30 1.34
C LYS A 20 6.45 -22.30 2.11
N ALA A 21 6.62 -22.39 3.44
CA ALA A 21 5.80 -23.26 4.27
C ALA A 21 4.31 -22.90 4.26
N ILE A 22 3.99 -21.61 4.21
CA ILE A 22 2.60 -21.14 4.08
C ILE A 22 2.02 -21.50 2.72
N LEU A 23 2.77 -21.25 1.63
CA LEU A 23 2.32 -21.55 0.27
C LEU A 23 2.16 -23.05 0.01
N SER A 24 2.98 -23.89 0.65
CA SER A 24 2.86 -25.35 0.55
C SER A 24 1.76 -25.93 1.45
N GLY A 25 1.08 -25.10 2.25
CA GLY A 25 0.07 -25.54 3.21
C GLY A 25 0.65 -26.21 4.47
N LEU A 26 1.97 -26.24 4.63
CA LEU A 26 2.63 -26.81 5.82
C LEU A 26 2.47 -25.91 7.05
N ALA A 27 2.28 -24.61 6.85
CA ALA A 27 2.05 -23.63 7.90
C ALA A 27 0.83 -22.75 7.62
N ARG A 28 0.17 -22.27 8.67
CA ARG A 28 -0.92 -21.30 8.56
C ARG A 28 -0.35 -19.88 8.60
N PRO A 29 -0.83 -18.95 7.77
CA PRO A 29 -0.44 -17.55 7.90
C PRO A 29 -0.86 -16.99 9.27
N PRO A 30 -0.09 -16.06 9.84
CA PRO A 30 -0.43 -15.45 11.12
C PRO A 30 -1.78 -14.73 11.04
N GLN A 31 -2.60 -14.90 12.08
CA GLN A 31 -3.86 -14.15 12.18
C GLN A 31 -3.55 -12.69 12.48
N ARG A 32 -4.08 -11.78 11.66
CA ARG A 32 -3.97 -10.35 11.89
C ARG A 32 -5.23 -9.90 12.63
N THR A 33 -5.06 -9.27 13.78
CA THR A 33 -6.13 -8.47 14.37
C THR A 33 -6.39 -7.27 13.47
N GLY A 34 -7.64 -6.79 13.41
CA GLY A 34 -7.97 -5.59 12.65
C GLY A 34 -7.09 -4.42 13.08
N PHE A 35 -6.47 -3.75 12.12
CA PHE A 35 -5.69 -2.56 12.41
C PHE A 35 -6.63 -1.43 12.83
N GLN A 36 -6.49 -0.95 14.06
CA GLN A 36 -7.23 0.21 14.54
C GLN A 36 -6.37 1.44 14.33
N LEU A 37 -6.82 2.32 13.43
CA LEU A 37 -6.26 3.65 13.33
C LEU A 37 -6.58 4.43 14.62
N PRO A 38 -5.63 5.20 15.16
CA PRO A 38 -5.93 6.17 16.22
C PRO A 38 -7.08 7.05 15.76
N ARG A 39 -8.05 7.31 16.66
CA ARG A 39 -9.13 8.26 16.38
C ARG A 39 -8.49 9.62 16.06
N ALA A 40 -8.94 10.26 14.99
CA ALA A 40 -8.48 11.60 14.65
C ALA A 40 -8.69 12.55 15.86
N PRO A 41 -7.77 13.49 16.11
CA PRO A 41 -7.97 14.51 17.13
C PRO A 41 -9.25 15.29 16.86
N GLN A 42 -10.03 15.57 17.92
CA GLN A 42 -11.16 16.48 17.80
C GLN A 42 -10.61 17.89 17.57
N LEU A 43 -11.07 18.55 16.51
CA LEU A 43 -10.80 19.97 16.31
C LEU A 43 -11.54 20.73 17.42
N ALA A 44 -10.90 21.76 17.98
CA ALA A 44 -11.56 22.67 18.89
C ALA A 44 -12.69 23.41 18.14
N ASP A 45 -13.80 23.68 18.82
CA ASP A 45 -14.85 24.56 18.28
C ASP A 45 -14.20 25.90 17.92
N VAL A 46 -14.26 26.24 16.64
CA VAL A 46 -13.92 27.59 16.18
C VAL A 46 -15.06 28.47 16.69
N VAL A 47 -14.81 29.24 17.73
CA VAL A 47 -15.66 30.40 18.04
C VAL A 47 -15.56 31.30 16.82
N GLU A 48 -16.64 31.39 16.04
CA GLU A 48 -16.79 32.42 15.01
C GLU A 48 -16.60 33.77 15.72
N SER A 49 -15.41 34.34 15.59
CA SER A 49 -15.22 35.74 15.93
C SER A 49 -16.03 36.50 14.90
N GLU A 50 -17.06 37.21 15.34
CA GLU A 50 -17.89 38.06 14.49
C GLU A 50 -16.99 38.95 13.61
N SER A 51 -16.83 38.55 12.36
CA SER A 51 -16.15 39.30 11.32
C SER A 51 -17.08 40.43 10.90
N GLU A 52 -16.67 41.67 11.16
CA GLU A 52 -17.31 42.86 10.63
C GLU A 52 -17.31 42.78 9.10
N THR A 53 -18.48 42.54 8.52
CA THR A 53 -18.70 42.50 7.08
C THR A 53 -18.77 43.92 6.56
N GLU A 54 -17.71 44.40 5.92
CA GLU A 54 -17.81 45.45 4.91
C GLU A 54 -18.05 44.77 3.57
N ASP A 55 -19.25 45.01 3.05
CA ASP A 55 -19.81 44.53 1.79
C ASP A 55 -19.12 45.24 0.62
N GLU A 56 -18.33 44.51 -0.16
CA GLU A 56 -17.92 44.91 -1.51
C GLU A 56 -18.04 43.68 -2.42
N GLU A 57 -19.15 43.68 -3.15
CA GLU A 57 -19.52 42.84 -4.29
C GLU A 57 -18.32 42.36 -5.12
N ALA A 58 -18.14 41.03 -5.20
CA ALA A 58 -17.39 40.39 -6.28
C ALA A 58 -18.07 39.10 -6.71
N ASP A 59 -18.93 39.26 -7.72
CA ASP A 59 -19.38 38.22 -8.64
C ASP A 59 -18.22 37.32 -9.07
N ALA A 60 -18.33 36.03 -8.74
CA ALA A 60 -17.64 34.96 -9.44
C ALA A 60 -18.44 33.66 -9.28
N ASN A 61 -19.52 33.56 -10.06
CA ASN A 61 -19.94 32.27 -10.60
C ASN A 61 -18.71 31.51 -11.14
N ILE A 62 -18.23 30.46 -10.47
CA ILE A 62 -17.51 29.32 -11.08
C ILE A 62 -17.47 28.16 -10.06
N ALA A 63 -17.64 26.96 -10.60
CA ALA A 63 -17.58 25.60 -10.02
C ALA A 63 -18.97 25.03 -9.70
N ASP A 64 -19.72 24.46 -10.64
CA ASP A 64 -19.35 23.37 -11.58
C ASP A 64 -18.40 22.34 -10.93
N ARG A 65 -18.98 21.33 -10.27
CA ARG A 65 -19.06 19.95 -10.77
C ARG A 65 -19.39 19.01 -9.61
N SER A 66 -20.62 18.52 -9.60
CA SER A 66 -20.96 17.34 -8.82
C SER A 66 -20.32 16.14 -9.50
N ASP A 67 -19.09 15.78 -9.12
CA ASP A 67 -18.48 14.52 -9.52
C ASP A 67 -19.16 13.39 -8.75
N SER A 68 -20.34 13.02 -9.23
CA SER A 68 -21.07 11.82 -8.86
C SER A 68 -20.25 10.62 -9.35
N TYR A 69 -19.37 10.11 -8.49
CA TYR A 69 -18.67 8.85 -8.75
C TYR A 69 -19.67 7.70 -8.69
N SER A 70 -20.31 7.42 -9.82
CA SER A 70 -21.02 6.16 -10.05
C SER A 70 -19.98 5.09 -10.35
N SER A 71 -19.61 4.31 -9.34
CA SER A 71 -18.88 3.05 -9.56
C SER A 71 -19.87 2.00 -10.08
N GLU A 72 -20.17 2.07 -11.37
CA GLU A 72 -20.82 0.97 -12.06
C GLU A 72 -19.79 -0.15 -12.26
N LEU A 73 -20.05 -1.28 -11.59
CA LEU A 73 -19.27 -2.50 -11.71
C LEU A 73 -19.34 -2.99 -13.16
N SER A 74 -18.28 -2.77 -13.94
CA SER A 74 -18.16 -3.33 -15.28
C SER A 74 -18.07 -4.85 -15.17
N SER A 75 -19.18 -5.49 -15.51
CA SER A 75 -19.38 -6.91 -15.67
C SER A 75 -18.33 -7.56 -16.58
N GLU A 76 -17.78 -8.67 -16.09
CA GLU A 76 -17.41 -9.87 -16.84
C GLU A 76 -16.59 -9.65 -18.12
N GLN A 77 -15.26 -9.62 -17.96
CA GLN A 77 -14.40 -10.19 -18.98
C GLN A 77 -13.28 -10.98 -18.32
N ASP A 78 -13.37 -12.29 -18.53
CA ASP A 78 -12.43 -13.34 -18.16
C ASP A 78 -11.08 -13.07 -18.83
N VAL A 79 -10.23 -12.26 -18.19
CA VAL A 79 -8.84 -12.09 -18.59
C VAL A 79 -8.00 -12.89 -17.61
N GLN A 80 -7.65 -14.09 -18.04
CA GLN A 80 -6.65 -14.95 -17.45
C GLN A 80 -5.36 -14.14 -17.24
N MET A 81 -5.19 -13.62 -16.02
CA MET A 81 -3.96 -12.94 -15.61
C MET A 81 -2.85 -13.98 -15.58
N GLN A 82 -2.21 -14.17 -16.73
CA GLN A 82 -0.94 -14.88 -16.82
C GLN A 82 0.03 -14.09 -15.95
N HIS A 83 0.34 -14.66 -14.78
CA HIS A 83 1.31 -14.14 -13.85
C HIS A 83 2.67 -14.30 -14.52
N GLU A 84 3.06 -13.34 -15.36
CA GLU A 84 4.40 -13.31 -15.93
C GLU A 84 5.37 -13.21 -14.75
N HIS A 85 6.13 -14.28 -14.59
CA HIS A 85 7.10 -14.44 -13.54
C HIS A 85 8.23 -13.45 -13.84
N ASP A 86 8.31 -12.32 -13.13
CA ASP A 86 9.42 -11.38 -13.24
C ASP A 86 10.74 -12.14 -12.97
N LEU A 87 11.43 -12.55 -14.03
CA LEU A 87 12.71 -13.28 -13.99
C LEU A 87 13.89 -12.32 -13.74
N CYS A 88 13.73 -11.37 -12.83
CA CYS A 88 14.73 -10.31 -12.62
C CYS A 88 15.97 -10.74 -11.82
N PHE A 89 16.24 -12.04 -11.63
CA PHE A 89 17.49 -12.49 -11.01
C PHE A 89 17.98 -13.80 -11.63
N GLU A 90 18.70 -13.70 -12.74
CA GLU A 90 19.64 -14.73 -13.17
C GLU A 90 21.02 -14.37 -12.60
N TYR A 91 21.50 -15.16 -11.63
CA TYR A 91 22.87 -15.09 -11.12
C TYR A 91 23.71 -16.09 -11.90
N GLU A 92 24.49 -15.62 -12.86
CA GLU A 92 25.49 -16.43 -13.56
C GLU A 92 26.65 -16.67 -12.58
N GLY A 93 26.74 -17.90 -12.05
CA GLY A 93 27.84 -18.31 -11.19
C GLY A 93 29.05 -18.71 -12.01
N ASP A 94 30.20 -18.07 -11.76
CA ASP A 94 31.46 -18.42 -12.39
C ASP A 94 31.85 -19.89 -12.13
N GLU A 95 31.84 -20.70 -13.20
CA GLU A 95 32.37 -22.07 -13.21
C GLU A 95 33.90 -22.05 -13.21
N THR A 96 34.55 -22.18 -12.05
CA THR A 96 35.97 -22.57 -12.02
C THR A 96 36.09 -24.08 -12.05
N THR A 97 36.03 -24.67 -13.24
CA THR A 97 36.48 -26.03 -13.49
C THR A 97 38.02 -26.05 -13.58
N ASN A 98 38.69 -26.30 -12.46
CA ASN A 98 40.12 -26.64 -12.51
C ASN A 98 40.25 -28.09 -13.00
N THR A 99 40.94 -28.23 -14.13
CA THR A 99 41.36 -29.47 -14.78
C THR A 99 42.53 -30.11 -14.04
#